data_AF-A0A954FRH3-F1
#
_entry.id   AF-A0A954FRH3-F1
#
_cell.length_a   1.000
_cell.length_b   1.000
_cell.length_c   1.000
_cell.angle_alpha   90.00
_cell.angle_beta   90.00
_cell.angle_gamma   90.00
#
_symmetry.space_group_name_H-M   'P 1'
#
loop_
_entity.id
_entity.type
_entity.pdbx_description
1 polymer ?
#
loop_
_entity_poly.entity_id
_entity_poly.type
_entity_poly.pdbx_seq_one_letter_code
_entity_poly.pdbx_strand_id
1 'polypeptide(L)'
;MAENTASAAPEETYSPQPGTAYMPAWTVGELPEAPKFHWSQLALMVGPGLVMGASAIGGGEWLTGPLVTARYGGALLWLATLSILFQVIYNVEISRYTLYSGEPIFTGKFRIAPNPMFWVLLYLILDFGSILPYLASNAAIPLAAIIRGHIPDPSLEADAVLLKILSCGIFVSVFIPLCMGGRVYNSIKIIMTFKLVVVLGFLTLLAVCFSTRDTWTEIG
;
A
#
# COMPACT_ATOMS: atom_id res chain seq x y z
N MET A 1 9.91 32.53 -55.27
CA MET A 1 9.57 32.62 -53.85
C MET A 1 9.89 31.24 -53.28
N ALA A 2 11.07 31.09 -52.69
CA ALA A 2 11.63 29.79 -52.34
C ALA A 2 10.91 29.24 -51.10
N GLU A 3 10.32 28.07 -51.25
CA GLU A 3 9.67 27.30 -50.20
C GLU A 3 10.76 26.75 -49.28
N ASN A 4 10.77 27.25 -48.04
CA ASN A 4 11.73 26.87 -47.01
C ASN A 4 11.41 25.45 -46.53
N THR A 5 11.98 24.44 -47.19
CA THR A 5 12.06 23.07 -46.68
C THR A 5 13.00 23.07 -45.48
N ALA A 6 12.47 23.42 -44.30
CA ALA A 6 13.14 23.19 -43.04
C ALA A 6 13.31 21.67 -42.88
N SER A 7 14.52 21.20 -43.20
CA SER A 7 14.99 19.85 -42.93
C SER A 7 14.76 19.53 -41.45
N ALA A 8 13.76 18.70 -41.16
CA ALA A 8 13.62 18.10 -39.83
C ALA A 8 14.90 17.30 -39.57
N ALA A 9 15.69 17.75 -38.59
CA ALA A 9 16.83 16.98 -38.12
C ALA A 9 16.33 15.60 -37.64
N PRO A 10 17.08 14.52 -37.84
CA PRO A 10 16.70 13.22 -37.30
C PRO A 10 16.60 13.36 -35.78
N GLU A 11 15.42 13.09 -35.20
CA GLU A 11 15.27 12.97 -33.76
C GLU A 11 16.24 11.87 -33.29
N GLU A 12 17.36 12.26 -32.68
CA GLU A 12 18.17 11.33 -31.93
C GLU A 12 17.27 10.80 -30.80
N THR A 13 16.72 9.59 -31.00
CA THR A 13 16.06 8.83 -29.93
C THR A 13 17.11 8.50 -28.88
N TYR A 14 17.36 9.46 -27.99
CA TYR A 14 18.14 9.26 -26.80
C TYR A 14 17.36 8.35 -25.87
N SER A 15 17.58 7.04 -25.95
CA SER A 15 16.98 6.07 -25.04
C SER A 15 18.01 5.70 -23.97
N PRO A 16 18.07 6.41 -22.83
CA PRO A 16 19.00 6.04 -21.77
C PRO A 16 18.65 4.63 -21.28
N GLN A 17 19.69 3.81 -21.07
CA GLN A 17 19.59 2.55 -20.31
C GLN A 17 20.14 2.77 -18.90
N PRO A 18 19.36 3.35 -17.98
CA PRO A 18 19.80 3.46 -16.60
C PRO A 18 19.84 2.07 -15.97
N GLY A 19 20.98 1.74 -15.35
CA GLY A 19 21.16 0.53 -14.58
C GLY A 19 21.78 -0.65 -15.35
N THR A 20 21.21 -1.83 -15.20
CA THR A 20 21.76 -3.08 -15.76
C THR A 20 21.31 -3.33 -17.20
N ALA A 21 22.20 -3.92 -18.02
CA ALA A 21 21.93 -4.25 -19.43
C ALA A 21 20.82 -5.30 -19.65
N TYR A 22 20.35 -5.94 -18.58
CA TYR A 22 19.27 -6.93 -18.61
C TYR A 22 17.87 -6.29 -18.63
N MET A 23 17.78 -4.97 -18.43
CA MET A 23 16.52 -4.22 -18.45
C MET A 23 16.40 -3.39 -19.73
N PRO A 24 15.19 -3.26 -20.30
CA PRO A 24 14.97 -2.49 -21.53
C PRO A 24 15.28 -1.01 -21.29
N ALA A 25 15.73 -0.33 -22.35
CA ALA A 25 15.91 1.12 -22.34
C ALA A 25 14.60 1.85 -22.06
N TRP A 26 14.69 3.03 -21.46
CA TRP A 26 13.50 3.88 -21.32
C TRP A 26 13.03 4.35 -22.70
N THR A 27 11.72 4.29 -22.90
CA THR A 27 11.07 4.97 -24.03
C THR A 27 10.94 6.44 -23.66
N VAL A 28 11.48 7.31 -24.53
CA VAL A 28 11.34 8.75 -24.36
C VAL A 28 10.07 9.19 -25.08
N GLY A 29 9.24 9.95 -24.37
CA GLY A 29 8.03 10.56 -24.89
C GLY A 29 7.78 11.88 -24.18
N GLU A 30 6.92 12.72 -24.74
CA GLU A 30 6.50 13.94 -24.08
C GLU A 30 5.58 13.64 -22.90
N LEU A 31 5.90 14.18 -21.73
CA LEU A 31 5.01 14.13 -20.58
C LEU A 31 3.78 14.99 -20.87
N PRO A 32 2.55 14.49 -20.62
CA PRO A 32 1.35 15.31 -20.77
C PRO A 32 1.43 16.54 -19.85
N GLU A 33 0.84 17.66 -20.29
CA GLU A 33 0.80 18.87 -19.47
C GLU A 33 0.22 18.57 -18.09
N ALA A 34 0.88 19.10 -17.04
CA ALA A 34 0.41 18.94 -15.69
C ALA A 34 -1.04 19.44 -15.55
N PRO A 35 -1.93 18.67 -14.91
CA PRO A 35 -3.31 19.09 -14.73
C PRO A 35 -3.33 20.43 -13.99
N LYS A 36 -3.98 21.44 -14.60
CA LYS A 36 -4.13 22.77 -13.98
C LYS A 36 -5.01 22.62 -12.75
N PHE A 37 -4.63 23.23 -11.64
CA PHE A 37 -5.41 23.14 -10.40
C PHE A 37 -6.74 23.90 -10.57
N HIS A 38 -7.84 23.15 -10.64
CA HIS A 38 -9.20 23.69 -10.61
C HIS A 38 -9.97 22.99 -9.48
N TRP A 39 -10.73 23.74 -8.68
CA TRP A 39 -11.53 23.20 -7.57
C TRP A 39 -12.53 22.12 -8.03
N SER A 40 -13.02 22.19 -9.28
CA SER A 40 -13.88 21.17 -9.90
C SER A 40 -13.16 19.86 -10.23
N GLN A 41 -11.83 19.86 -10.32
CA GLN A 41 -11.00 18.70 -10.62
C GLN A 41 -10.41 18.04 -9.36
N LEU A 42 -10.68 18.57 -8.16
CA LEU A 42 -10.22 17.98 -6.91
C LEU A 42 -10.65 16.51 -6.76
N ALA A 43 -11.87 16.15 -7.16
CA ALA A 43 -12.33 14.76 -7.10
C ALA A 43 -11.48 13.82 -7.99
N LEU A 44 -10.99 14.30 -9.14
CA LEU A 44 -10.10 13.55 -10.04
C LEU A 44 -8.69 13.41 -9.46
N MET A 45 -8.20 14.44 -8.75
CA MET A 45 -6.88 14.44 -8.10
C MET A 45 -6.85 13.64 -6.79
N VAL A 46 -7.96 13.60 -6.05
CA VAL A 46 -8.09 12.86 -4.79
C VAL A 46 -8.23 11.35 -5.03
N GLY A 47 -8.76 10.91 -6.17
CA GLY A 47 -8.99 9.50 -6.48
C GLY A 47 -7.79 8.59 -6.22
N PRO A 48 -6.61 8.85 -6.82
CA PRO A 48 -5.40 8.04 -6.59
C PRO A 48 -4.94 8.08 -5.13
N GLY A 49 -4.97 9.26 -4.48
CA GLY A 49 -4.57 9.43 -3.08
C GLY A 49 -5.50 8.70 -2.10
N LEU A 50 -6.81 8.72 -2.36
CA LEU A 50 -7.81 8.01 -1.57
C LEU A 50 -7.64 6.49 -1.71
N VAL A 51 -7.36 5.99 -2.92
CA VAL A 51 -7.09 4.57 -3.14
C VAL A 51 -5.81 4.14 -2.43
N MET A 52 -4.74 4.94 -2.50
CA MET A 52 -3.50 4.68 -1.74
C MET A 52 -3.76 4.71 -0.23
N GLY A 53 -4.48 5.70 0.28
CA GLY A 53 -4.85 5.79 1.70
C GLY A 53 -5.69 4.59 2.15
N ALA A 54 -6.71 4.20 1.39
CA ALA A 54 -7.53 3.03 1.68
C ALA A 54 -6.75 1.71 1.60
N SER A 55 -5.71 1.64 0.78
CA SER A 55 -4.80 0.48 0.72
C SER A 55 -3.94 0.38 1.98
N ALA A 56 -3.50 1.52 2.54
CA ALA A 56 -2.71 1.59 3.76
C ALA A 56 -3.52 1.22 5.03
N ILE A 57 -4.85 1.27 4.98
CA ILE A 57 -5.70 0.87 6.10
C ILE A 57 -5.86 -0.67 6.08
N GLY A 58 -5.07 -1.39 6.88
CA GLY A 58 -5.15 -2.84 7.07
C GLY A 58 -5.71 -3.25 8.44
N GLY A 59 -6.53 -4.31 8.51
CA GLY A 59 -7.22 -4.73 9.75
C GLY A 59 -6.31 -5.20 10.90
N GLY A 60 -5.02 -5.39 10.64
CA GLY A 60 -4.02 -5.81 11.62
C GLY A 60 -3.43 -4.71 12.49
N GLU A 61 -3.28 -3.50 11.95
CA GLU A 61 -2.56 -2.41 12.62
C GLU A 61 -3.44 -1.61 13.56
N TRP A 62 -4.77 -1.68 13.39
CA TRP A 62 -5.76 -1.00 14.25
C TRP A 62 -5.72 -1.46 15.71
N LEU A 63 -5.34 -2.71 15.97
CA LEU A 63 -5.18 -3.23 17.33
C LEU A 63 -3.83 -2.83 17.93
N THR A 64 -2.79 -2.76 17.10
CA THR A 64 -1.43 -2.46 17.53
C THR A 64 -1.29 -1.05 18.07
N GLY A 65 -1.93 -0.06 17.45
CA GLY A 65 -1.88 1.34 17.90
C GLY A 65 -2.33 1.51 19.37
N PRO A 66 -3.59 1.18 19.70
CA PRO A 66 -4.10 1.25 21.08
C PRO A 66 -3.33 0.38 22.06
N LEU A 67 -2.90 -0.82 21.64
CA LEU A 67 -2.09 -1.71 22.49
C LEU A 67 -0.76 -1.06 22.89
N VAL A 68 -0.07 -0.45 21.92
CA VAL A 68 1.22 0.21 22.14
C VAL A 68 1.03 1.45 23.01
N THR A 69 0.01 2.28 22.74
CA THR A 69 -0.30 3.44 23.58
C THR A 69 -0.73 3.04 24.99
N ALA A 70 -1.48 1.94 25.16
CA ALA A 70 -1.87 1.45 26.49
C ALA A 70 -0.67 0.91 27.29
N ARG A 71 0.31 0.28 26.63
CA ARG A 71 1.50 -0.29 27.30
C ARG A 71 2.60 0.73 27.58
N TYR A 72 2.83 1.65 26.66
CA TYR A 72 3.97 2.58 26.69
C TYR A 72 3.56 4.06 26.83
N GLY A 73 2.26 4.35 26.93
CA GLY A 73 1.74 5.71 26.99
C GLY A 73 1.99 6.51 25.71
N GLY A 74 2.05 7.84 25.85
CA GLY A 74 2.39 8.77 24.76
C GLY A 74 3.86 8.77 24.34
N ALA A 75 4.73 8.02 25.03
CA ALA A 75 6.18 8.07 24.82
C ALA A 75 6.62 7.55 23.45
N LEU A 76 5.80 6.75 22.77
CA LEU A 76 6.09 6.21 21.43
C LEU A 76 5.42 7.01 20.30
N LEU A 77 4.65 8.06 20.59
CA LEU A 77 3.98 8.85 19.56
C LEU A 77 4.95 9.55 18.61
N TRP A 78 6.16 9.92 19.07
CA TRP A 78 7.17 10.50 18.20
C TRP A 78 7.65 9.53 17.09
N LEU A 79 7.68 8.22 17.37
CA LEU A 79 7.99 7.21 16.36
C LEU A 79 6.86 7.11 15.32
N ALA A 80 5.60 7.23 15.75
CA ALA A 80 4.47 7.28 14.83
C ALA A 80 4.58 8.51 13.90
N THR A 81 4.88 9.69 14.45
CA THR A 81 5.09 10.92 13.67
C THR A 81 6.23 10.77 12.66
N LEU A 82 7.36 10.21 13.10
CA LEU A 82 8.51 9.97 12.22
C LEU A 82 8.18 8.94 11.13
N SER A 83 7.44 7.88 11.47
CA SER A 83 6.96 6.89 10.49
C SER A 83 6.07 7.54 9.43
N ILE A 84 5.10 8.38 9.84
CA ILE A 84 4.23 9.11 8.91
C ILE A 84 5.05 10.03 8.00
N LEU A 85 6.02 10.76 8.55
CA LEU A 85 6.90 11.63 7.75
C LEU A 85 7.66 10.84 6.70
N PHE A 86 8.29 9.72 7.09
CA PHE A 86 9.01 8.88 6.14
C PHE A 86 8.09 8.23 5.12
N GLN A 87 6.89 7.80 5.51
CA GLN A 87 5.89 7.27 4.58
C GLN A 87 5.46 8.32 3.55
N VAL A 88 5.25 9.57 3.97
CA VAL A 88 4.89 10.66 3.04
C VAL A 88 6.03 10.91 2.05
N ILE A 89 7.26 11.08 2.53
CA ILE A 89 8.43 11.28 1.66
C ILE A 89 8.58 10.11 0.68
N TYR A 90 8.50 8.88 1.19
CA TYR A 90 8.64 7.68 0.38
C TYR A 90 7.56 7.56 -0.71
N ASN A 91 6.29 7.79 -0.37
CA ASN A 91 5.19 7.74 -1.34
C ASN A 91 5.30 8.85 -2.40
N VAL A 92 5.73 10.05 -2.00
CA VAL A 92 5.97 11.16 -2.93
C VAL A 92 7.09 10.80 -3.90
N GLU A 93 8.21 10.27 -3.42
CA GLU A 93 9.33 9.92 -4.29
C GLU A 93 9.03 8.74 -5.22
N ILE A 94 8.28 7.73 -4.76
CA ILE A 94 7.78 6.67 -5.64
C ILE A 94 6.91 7.26 -6.75
N SER A 95 5.99 8.15 -6.39
CA SER A 95 5.07 8.76 -7.35
C SER A 95 5.84 9.59 -8.40
N ARG A 96 6.83 10.37 -7.96
CA ARG A 96 7.72 11.13 -8.85
C ARG A 96 8.52 10.21 -9.77
N TYR A 97 9.08 9.12 -9.22
CA TYR A 97 9.82 8.15 -10.01
C TYR A 97 8.96 7.52 -11.09
N THR A 98 7.75 7.04 -10.74
CA THR A 98 6.84 6.43 -11.71
C THR A 98 6.32 7.43 -12.74
N LEU A 99 6.09 8.69 -12.37
CA LEU A 99 5.73 9.74 -13.32
C LEU A 99 6.86 10.04 -14.32
N TYR A 100 8.11 10.02 -13.86
CA TYR A 100 9.26 10.38 -14.69
C TYR A 100 9.74 9.24 -15.59
N SER A 101 9.69 8.01 -15.10
CA SER A 101 10.23 6.82 -15.78
C SER A 101 9.16 5.99 -16.50
N GLY A 102 7.88 6.21 -16.19
CA GLY A 102 6.76 5.40 -16.71
C GLY A 102 6.72 3.97 -16.18
N GLU A 103 7.64 3.57 -15.29
CA GLU A 103 7.71 2.23 -14.70
C GLU A 103 7.45 2.27 -13.17
N PRO A 104 6.91 1.19 -12.59
CA PRO A 104 6.73 1.11 -11.14
C PRO A 104 8.08 1.01 -10.44
N ILE A 105 8.19 1.55 -9.22
CA ILE A 105 9.45 1.56 -8.45
C ILE A 105 10.05 0.17 -8.26
N PHE A 106 9.23 -0.89 -8.18
CA PHE A 106 9.72 -2.27 -8.06
C PHE A 106 10.54 -2.69 -9.29
N THR A 107 10.09 -2.33 -10.49
CA THR A 107 10.86 -2.51 -11.73
C THR A 107 12.14 -1.67 -11.71
N GLY A 108 12.05 -0.44 -11.21
CA GLY A 108 13.21 0.44 -11.05
C GLY A 108 14.31 -0.15 -10.17
N LYS A 109 13.96 -0.83 -9.07
CA LYS A 109 14.94 -1.44 -8.17
C LYS A 109 15.74 -2.56 -8.84
N PHE A 110 15.13 -3.29 -9.77
CA PHE A 110 15.83 -4.32 -10.56
C PHE A 110 16.91 -3.73 -11.49
N ARG A 111 16.89 -2.42 -11.76
CA ARG A 111 17.94 -1.72 -12.51
C ARG A 111 19.17 -1.41 -11.66
N ILE A 112 19.09 -1.50 -10.33
CA ILE A 112 20.20 -1.20 -9.42
C ILE A 112 21.12 -2.42 -9.32
N ALA A 113 22.44 -2.20 -9.39
CA ALA A 113 23.44 -3.24 -9.13
C ALA A 113 23.20 -3.89 -7.74
N PRO A 114 23.37 -5.22 -7.56
CA PRO A 114 24.28 -6.10 -8.30
C PRO A 114 23.64 -6.87 -9.47
N ASN A 115 22.42 -7.38 -9.33
CA ASN A 115 21.72 -8.16 -10.37
C ASN A 115 20.19 -8.10 -10.13
N PRO A 116 19.35 -7.95 -11.16
CA PRO A 116 17.89 -8.08 -11.04
C PRO A 116 17.43 -9.33 -10.25
N MET A 117 18.07 -10.49 -10.46
CA MET A 117 17.73 -11.74 -9.78
C MET A 117 18.03 -11.72 -8.28
N PHE A 118 19.04 -10.96 -7.85
CA PHE A 118 19.32 -10.78 -6.42
C PHE A 118 18.15 -10.08 -5.73
N TRP A 119 17.62 -9.02 -6.35
CA TRP A 119 16.47 -8.29 -5.83
C TRP A 119 15.20 -9.15 -5.84
N VAL A 120 14.96 -9.94 -6.89
CA VAL A 120 13.84 -10.89 -6.94
C VAL A 120 13.93 -11.89 -5.79
N LEU A 121 15.10 -12.50 -5.57
CA LEU A 121 15.30 -13.44 -4.47
C LEU A 121 15.11 -12.78 -3.11
N LEU A 122 15.67 -11.58 -2.91
CA LEU A 122 15.51 -10.81 -1.68
C LEU A 122 14.04 -10.51 -1.40
N TYR A 123 13.28 -10.07 -2.40
CA TYR A 123 11.85 -9.82 -2.25
C TYR A 123 11.07 -11.10 -1.94
N LEU A 124 11.36 -12.20 -2.63
CA LEU A 124 10.73 -13.49 -2.33
C LEU A 124 10.99 -13.93 -0.89
N ILE A 125 12.22 -13.79 -0.40
CA ILE A 125 12.56 -14.13 0.98
C ILE A 125 11.85 -13.21 1.99
N LEU A 126 11.80 -11.91 1.74
CA LEU A 126 11.12 -10.96 2.63
C LEU A 126 9.61 -11.15 2.61
N ASP A 127 9.02 -11.31 1.44
CA ASP A 127 7.57 -11.44 1.24
C ASP A 127 7.06 -12.76 1.79
N PHE A 128 7.66 -13.90 1.42
CA PHE A 128 7.25 -15.22 1.92
C PHE A 128 7.75 -15.51 3.33
N GLY A 129 8.93 -15.02 3.70
CA GLY A 129 9.56 -15.33 4.99
C GLY A 129 9.08 -14.46 6.14
N SER A 130 8.63 -13.24 5.88
CA SER A 130 8.27 -12.29 6.94
C SER A 130 6.92 -11.63 6.71
N ILE A 131 6.73 -10.96 5.57
CA ILE A 131 5.58 -10.05 5.37
C ILE A 131 4.26 -10.83 5.29
N LEU A 132 4.18 -11.89 4.49
CA LEU A 132 2.96 -12.69 4.36
C LEU A 132 2.58 -13.39 5.68
N PRO A 133 3.48 -14.11 6.38
CA PRO A 133 3.16 -14.67 7.70
C PRO A 133 2.74 -13.61 8.72
N TYR A 134 3.40 -12.44 8.72
CA TYR A 134 3.08 -11.33 9.62
C TYR A 134 1.66 -10.80 9.37
N LEU A 135 1.30 -10.55 8.11
CA LEU A 135 -0.04 -10.09 7.73
C LEU A 135 -1.12 -11.13 8.07
N ALA A 136 -0.84 -12.42 7.83
CA ALA A 136 -1.76 -13.50 8.17
C ALA A 136 -1.98 -13.62 9.69
N SER A 137 -0.90 -13.48 10.48
CA SER A 137 -0.97 -13.47 11.94
C SER A 137 -1.80 -12.29 12.47
N ASN A 138 -1.56 -11.10 11.94
CA ASN A 138 -2.31 -9.91 12.30
C ASN A 138 -3.81 -10.01 11.95
N ALA A 139 -4.17 -10.72 10.87
CA ALA A 139 -5.56 -10.99 10.53
C ALA A 139 -6.19 -12.08 11.42
N ALA A 140 -5.39 -13.01 11.94
CA ALA A 140 -5.87 -14.10 12.79
C ALA A 140 -6.34 -13.61 14.17
N ILE A 141 -5.72 -12.57 14.74
CA ILE A 141 -6.06 -12.02 16.06
C ILE A 141 -7.53 -11.58 16.17
N PRO A 142 -8.05 -10.67 15.31
CA PRO A 142 -9.45 -10.25 15.38
C PRO A 142 -10.41 -11.41 15.06
N LEU A 143 -10.04 -12.31 14.15
CA LEU A 143 -10.85 -13.49 13.83
C LEU A 143 -10.96 -14.42 15.05
N ALA A 144 -9.86 -14.68 15.74
CA ALA A 144 -9.82 -15.47 16.97
C ALA A 144 -10.64 -14.79 18.08
N ALA A 145 -10.58 -13.46 18.18
CA ALA A 145 -11.36 -12.70 19.14
C ALA A 145 -12.87 -12.84 18.91
N ILE A 146 -13.33 -12.87 17.65
CA ILE A 146 -14.73 -13.12 17.29
C ILE A 146 -15.14 -14.54 17.69
N ILE A 147 -14.29 -15.54 17.44
CA ILE A 147 -14.59 -16.95 17.74
C ILE A 147 -14.67 -17.20 19.26
N ARG A 148 -13.78 -16.59 20.04
CA ARG A 148 -13.69 -16.80 21.49
C ARG A 148 -14.49 -15.81 22.34
N GLY A 149 -14.89 -14.67 21.77
CA GLY A 149 -15.57 -13.60 22.50
C GLY A 149 -14.64 -12.80 23.43
N HIS A 150 -13.34 -13.07 23.43
CA HIS A 150 -12.31 -12.32 24.15
C HIS A 150 -11.03 -12.24 23.31
N ILE A 151 -10.17 -11.26 23.60
CA ILE A 151 -8.86 -11.15 22.94
C ILE A 151 -8.02 -12.37 23.34
N PRO A 152 -7.46 -13.14 22.40
CA PRO A 152 -6.65 -14.31 22.71
C PRO A 152 -5.40 -13.93 23.50
N ASP A 153 -5.09 -14.67 24.56
CA ASP A 153 -3.88 -14.46 25.34
C ASP A 153 -2.80 -15.49 24.94
N PRO A 154 -1.64 -15.05 24.41
CA PRO A 154 -0.56 -15.94 24.01
C PRO A 154 0.00 -16.81 25.14
N SER A 155 -0.26 -16.48 26.41
CA SER A 155 0.21 -17.25 27.56
C SER A 155 -0.59 -18.54 27.78
N LEU A 156 -1.82 -18.63 27.26
CA LEU A 156 -2.61 -19.86 27.28
C LEU A 156 -2.29 -20.70 26.04
N GLU A 157 -1.87 -21.96 26.25
CA GLU A 157 -1.52 -22.85 25.14
C GLU A 157 -2.67 -23.04 24.14
N ALA A 158 -3.91 -23.10 24.62
CA ALA A 158 -5.09 -23.25 23.77
C ALA A 158 -5.29 -22.06 22.80
N ASP A 159 -5.00 -20.85 23.26
CA ASP A 159 -5.11 -19.62 22.47
C ASP A 159 -3.93 -19.48 21.50
N ALA A 160 -2.73 -19.82 21.95
CA ALA A 160 -1.54 -19.85 21.11
C ALA A 160 -1.68 -20.86 19.95
N VAL A 161 -2.23 -22.05 20.21
CA VAL A 161 -2.50 -23.06 19.18
C VAL A 161 -3.58 -22.58 18.21
N LEU A 162 -4.67 -21.99 18.72
CA LEU A 162 -5.72 -21.41 17.90
C LEU A 162 -5.17 -20.32 16.96
N LEU A 163 -4.38 -19.39 17.49
CA LEU A 163 -3.75 -18.32 16.70
C LEU A 163 -2.85 -18.90 15.60
N LYS A 164 -2.04 -19.91 15.90
CA LYS A 164 -1.19 -20.58 14.89
C LYS A 164 -2.01 -21.24 13.79
N ILE A 165 -3.07 -21.96 14.16
CA ILE A 165 -3.97 -22.63 13.20
C ILE A 165 -4.66 -21.61 12.32
N LEU A 166 -5.22 -20.54 12.90
CA LEU A 166 -5.90 -19.49 12.14
C LEU A 166 -4.93 -18.73 11.24
N SER A 167 -3.74 -18.40 11.73
CA SER A 167 -2.71 -17.72 10.93
C SER A 167 -2.28 -18.57 9.73
N CYS A 168 -2.04 -19.87 9.95
CA CYS A 168 -1.72 -20.81 8.88
C CYS A 168 -2.88 -20.97 7.89
N GLY A 169 -4.11 -21.09 8.40
CA GLY A 169 -5.33 -21.18 7.58
C GLY A 169 -5.53 -19.94 6.71
N ILE A 170 -5.38 -18.75 7.27
CA ILE A 170 -5.45 -17.48 6.53
C ILE A 170 -4.35 -17.42 5.48
N PHE A 171 -3.10 -17.76 5.85
CA PHE A 171 -1.97 -17.79 4.92
C PHE A 171 -2.25 -18.70 3.71
N VAL A 172 -2.73 -19.93 3.94
CA VAL A 172 -3.08 -20.86 2.86
C VAL A 172 -4.27 -20.33 2.03
N SER A 173 -5.25 -19.69 2.67
CA SER A 173 -6.43 -19.16 1.98
C SER A 173 -6.09 -18.07 0.95
N VAL A 174 -5.00 -17.32 1.16
CA VAL A 174 -4.54 -16.28 0.21
C VAL A 174 -4.19 -16.88 -1.16
N PHE A 175 -3.79 -18.15 -1.22
CA PHE A 175 -3.48 -18.83 -2.49
C PHE A 175 -4.74 -19.21 -3.28
N ILE A 176 -5.92 -19.31 -2.64
CA ILE A 176 -7.16 -19.70 -3.31
C ILE A 176 -7.53 -18.68 -4.41
N PRO A 177 -7.62 -17.36 -4.15
CA PRO A 177 -7.85 -16.37 -5.21
C PRO A 177 -6.74 -16.33 -6.27
N LEU A 178 -5.48 -16.63 -5.90
CA LEU A 178 -4.34 -16.63 -6.82
C LEU A 178 -4.42 -17.78 -7.83
N CYS A 179 -4.86 -18.96 -7.40
CA CYS A 179 -5.01 -20.13 -8.27
C CYS A 179 -6.20 -20.01 -9.24
N MET A 180 -7.20 -19.17 -8.96
CA MET A 180 -8.33 -18.88 -9.84
C MET A 180 -7.97 -17.87 -10.97
N GLY A 181 -6.77 -18.03 -11.53
CA GLY A 181 -5.93 -17.06 -12.26
C GLY A 181 -6.55 -16.34 -13.47
N GLY A 182 -7.75 -16.72 -13.94
CA GLY A 182 -8.38 -16.09 -15.09
C GLY A 182 -8.97 -14.70 -14.84
N ARG A 183 -9.22 -14.31 -13.58
CA ARG A 183 -9.91 -13.04 -13.22
C ARG A 183 -9.29 -12.28 -12.05
N VAL A 184 -8.02 -12.52 -11.73
CA VAL A 184 -7.35 -11.96 -10.53
C VAL A 184 -7.55 -10.45 -10.42
N TYR A 185 -7.37 -9.71 -11.50
CA TYR A 185 -7.54 -8.26 -11.49
C TYR A 185 -8.96 -7.83 -11.10
N ASN A 186 -9.99 -8.46 -11.67
CA ASN A 186 -11.38 -8.10 -11.38
C ASN A 186 -11.79 -8.53 -9.96
N SER A 187 -11.32 -9.69 -9.50
CA SER A 187 -11.53 -10.17 -8.13
C SER A 187 -10.89 -9.23 -7.11
N ILE A 188 -9.64 -8.81 -7.33
CA ILE A 188 -8.93 -7.85 -6.46
C ILE A 188 -9.68 -6.52 -6.45
N LYS A 189 -10.11 -6.02 -7.61
CA LYS A 189 -10.86 -4.77 -7.72
C LYS A 189 -12.14 -4.81 -6.88
N ILE A 190 -12.93 -5.88 -7.01
CA ILE A 190 -14.17 -6.07 -6.25
C ILE A 190 -13.88 -6.13 -4.75
N ILE A 191 -12.89 -6.92 -4.31
CA ILE A 191 -12.54 -7.07 -2.90
C ILE A 191 -12.07 -5.73 -2.30
N MET A 192 -11.21 -4.99 -3.01
CA MET A 192 -10.70 -3.70 -2.54
C MET A 192 -11.78 -2.63 -2.49
N THR A 193 -12.65 -2.55 -3.51
CA THR A 193 -13.78 -1.61 -3.50
C THR A 193 -14.77 -1.96 -2.38
N PHE A 194 -15.10 -3.25 -2.19
CA PHE A 194 -15.96 -3.68 -1.10
C PHE A 194 -15.36 -3.32 0.26
N LYS A 195 -14.09 -3.67 0.51
CA LYS A 195 -13.35 -3.29 1.73
C LYS A 195 -13.43 -1.79 1.97
N LEU A 196 -13.14 -0.98 0.95
CA LEU A 196 -13.13 0.48 1.07
C LEU A 196 -14.52 1.02 1.47
N VAL A 197 -15.58 0.58 0.80
CA VAL A 197 -16.95 1.02 1.10
C VAL A 197 -17.38 0.60 2.50
N VAL A 198 -17.07 -0.63 2.91
CA VAL A 198 -17.43 -1.14 4.25
C VAL A 198 -16.68 -0.37 5.33
N VAL A 199 -15.36 -0.21 5.20
CA VAL A 199 -14.55 0.48 6.21
C VAL A 199 -14.94 1.95 6.32
N LEU A 200 -14.97 2.68 5.20
CA LEU A 200 -15.34 4.10 5.23
C LEU A 200 -16.79 4.28 5.67
N GLY A 201 -17.72 3.43 5.23
CA GLY A 201 -19.11 3.47 5.64
C GLY A 201 -19.29 3.21 7.13
N PHE A 202 -18.61 2.19 7.67
CA PHE A 202 -18.63 1.86 9.10
C PHE A 202 -18.03 2.99 9.95
N LEU A 203 -16.87 3.53 9.56
CA LEU A 203 -16.26 4.66 10.27
C LEU A 203 -17.13 5.91 10.22
N THR A 204 -17.79 6.19 9.09
CA THR A 204 -18.75 7.30 8.98
C THR A 204 -19.93 7.11 9.91
N LEU A 205 -20.48 5.89 9.99
CA LEU A 205 -21.57 5.57 10.90
C LEU A 205 -21.15 5.76 12.37
N LEU A 206 -19.98 5.24 12.76
CA LEU A 206 -19.45 5.45 14.11
C LEU A 206 -19.25 6.94 14.41
N ALA A 207 -18.67 7.69 13.47
CA ALA A 207 -18.50 9.13 13.63
C ALA A 207 -19.84 9.84 13.84
N VAL A 208 -20.88 9.52 13.07
CA VAL A 208 -22.19 10.17 13.22
C VAL A 208 -22.92 9.74 14.50
N CYS A 209 -22.87 8.45 14.86
CA CYS A 209 -23.61 7.93 16.01
C CYS A 209 -22.94 8.20 17.36
N PHE A 210 -21.60 8.26 17.42
CA PHE A 210 -20.84 8.38 18.66
C PHE A 210 -20.11 9.73 18.82
N SER A 211 -20.09 10.60 17.80
CA SER A 211 -19.56 11.95 17.95
C SER A 211 -20.60 12.87 18.60
N THR A 212 -20.51 12.96 19.92
CA THR A 212 -21.34 13.88 20.72
C THR A 212 -20.67 15.26 20.79
N ARG A 213 -21.46 16.34 20.92
CA ARG A 213 -20.91 17.71 21.05
C ARG A 213 -19.97 17.85 22.25
N ASP A 214 -20.23 17.10 23.32
CA ASP A 214 -19.40 17.09 24.53
C ASP A 214 -17.99 16.55 24.27
N THR A 215 -17.84 15.57 23.37
CA THR A 215 -16.54 14.99 22.99
C THR A 215 -15.63 16.03 22.32
N TRP A 216 -16.21 16.98 21.58
CA TRP A 216 -15.43 18.05 20.94
C TRP A 216 -15.02 19.15 21.92
N THR A 217 -15.83 19.42 22.95
CA THR A 217 -15.50 20.41 23.98
C THR A 217 -14.48 19.90 24.99
N GLU A 218 -14.31 18.59 25.15
CA GLU A 218 -13.32 17.99 26.06
C GLU A 218 -11.92 17.90 25.43
N ILE A 219 -11.84 17.97 24.11
CA ILE A 219 -10.59 17.90 23.33
C ILE A 219 -10.02 19.30 23.01
N GLY A 220 -10.82 20.36 23.11
CA GLY A 220 -10.41 21.76 22.92
C GLY A 220 -10.06 22.46 24.21
#